data_AF-A0A7C5KXB8-F1
#
_entry.id   AF-A0A7C5KXB8-F1
#
_cell.length_a   1.000
_cell.length_b   1.000
_cell.length_c   1.000
_cell.angle_alpha   90.00
_cell.angle_beta   90.00
_cell.angle_gamma   90.00
#
_symmetry.space_group_name_H-M   'P 1'
#
loop_
_entity.id
_entity.type
_entity.pdbx_description
1 polymer ?
#
loop_
_entity_poly.entity_id
_entity_poly.type
_entity_poly.pdbx_seq_one_letter_code
_entity_poly.pdbx_strand_id
1 'polypeptide(L)'
;MLTHGGTLYSVTAQADDKIIVGGQFGSYDGQANLKRFARLNANGSRDVAFNPVEFNGTVRSTTVQADNKILVGGQFTNYDGQVNLGRIA
;
A
#
# COMPACT_ATOMS: atom_id res chain seq x y z
N MET A 1 -7.69 -7.92 -9.63
CA MET A 1 -8.97 -7.80 -8.87
C MET A 1 -8.74 -8.26 -7.43
N LEU A 2 -9.38 -7.64 -6.42
CA LEU A 2 -9.29 -8.12 -5.03
C LEU A 2 -9.94 -9.50 -4.94
N THR A 3 -9.21 -10.52 -4.45
CA THR A 3 -9.72 -11.90 -4.44
C THR A 3 -10.20 -12.37 -3.06
N HIS A 4 -9.92 -11.64 -1.97
CA HIS A 4 -10.44 -11.96 -0.63
C HIS A 4 -10.77 -10.69 0.18
N GLY A 5 -12.07 -10.45 0.40
CA GLY A 5 -12.69 -9.77 1.56
C GLY A 5 -12.19 -8.41 2.07
N GLY A 6 -11.19 -7.79 1.45
CA GLY A 6 -10.55 -6.59 1.93
C GLY A 6 -11.00 -5.31 1.21
N THR A 7 -11.17 -4.24 1.96
CA THR A 7 -11.51 -2.91 1.41
C THR A 7 -10.26 -2.17 0.96
N LEU A 8 -10.26 -1.61 -0.26
CA LEU A 8 -9.31 -0.56 -0.64
C LEU A 8 -9.78 0.77 -0.04
N TYR A 9 -8.90 1.46 0.66
CA TYR A 9 -9.18 2.79 1.22
C TYR A 9 -8.48 3.92 0.46
N SER A 10 -7.42 3.62 -0.28
CA SER A 10 -6.68 4.61 -1.06
C SER A 10 -6.20 4.06 -2.40
N VAL A 11 -6.23 4.93 -3.41
CA VAL A 11 -5.69 4.72 -4.75
C VAL A 11 -5.04 6.02 -5.19
N THR A 12 -3.74 6.00 -5.49
CA THR A 12 -2.97 7.21 -5.83
C THR A 12 -2.08 6.92 -7.04
N ALA A 13 -2.21 7.73 -8.09
CA ALA A 13 -1.36 7.63 -9.27
C ALA A 13 0.04 8.19 -9.00
N GLN A 14 1.06 7.56 -9.58
CA GLN A 14 2.43 8.05 -9.63
C GLN A 14 2.70 8.72 -11.00
N ALA A 15 3.78 9.49 -11.10
CA ALA A 15 4.17 10.16 -12.34
C ALA A 15 4.64 9.19 -13.45
N ASP A 16 4.94 7.93 -13.11
CA ASP A 16 5.38 6.88 -14.04
C ASP A 16 4.23 5.93 -14.47
N ASP A 17 2.98 6.41 -14.39
CA ASP A 17 1.73 5.68 -14.67
C ASP A 17 1.48 4.46 -13.76
N LYS A 18 2.32 4.24 -12.75
CA LYS A 18 2.04 3.24 -11.70
C LYS A 18 1.02 3.75 -10.71
N ILE A 19 0.42 2.82 -9.97
CA ILE A 19 -0.68 3.10 -9.05
C ILE A 19 -0.33 2.54 -7.67
N ILE A 20 -0.37 3.39 -6.65
CA ILE A 20 -0.29 2.98 -5.25
C ILE A 20 -1.68 2.62 -4.76
N VAL A 21 -1.81 1.47 -4.10
CA VAL A 21 -3.04 1.02 -3.46
C VAL A 21 -2.80 0.71 -1.99
N GLY A 22 -3.68 1.19 -1.13
CA GLY A 22 -3.63 0.97 0.32
C GLY A 22 -5.00 0.59 0.86
N GLY A 23 -5.06 -0.34 1.81
CA GLY A 23 -6.33 -0.81 2.33
C GLY A 23 -6.25 -1.78 3.50
N GLN A 24 -7.31 -2.57 3.68
CA GLN A 24 -7.36 -3.74 4.56
C GLN A 24 -7.46 -5.01 3.71
N PHE A 25 -6.62 -5.12 2.68
CA PHE A 25 -6.58 -6.30 1.82
C PHE A 25 -5.38 -7.18 2.16
N GLY A 26 -5.59 -8.50 2.14
CA GLY A 26 -4.56 -9.52 2.29
C GLY A 26 -4.18 -10.21 0.98
N SER A 27 -4.88 -9.90 -0.11
CA SER A 27 -4.60 -10.48 -1.44
C SER A 27 -5.00 -9.53 -2.57
N TYR A 28 -4.33 -9.67 -3.70
CA TYR A 28 -4.66 -9.01 -4.96
C TYR A 28 -4.26 -9.95 -6.07
N ASP A 29 -5.15 -10.13 -7.04
CA ASP A 29 -4.90 -10.90 -8.26
C ASP A 29 -4.44 -12.35 -8.00
N GLY A 30 -5.10 -13.01 -7.04
CA GLY A 30 -4.79 -14.41 -6.68
C GLY A 30 -3.55 -14.58 -5.79
N GLN A 31 -2.75 -13.53 -5.58
CA GLN A 31 -1.61 -13.57 -4.68
C GLN A 31 -2.02 -13.19 -3.26
N ALA A 32 -1.88 -14.15 -2.35
CA ALA A 32 -2.07 -13.95 -0.92
C ALA A 32 -0.86 -13.26 -0.26
N ASN A 33 -1.05 -12.79 0.98
CA ASN A 33 -0.05 -12.13 1.82
C ASN A 33 0.40 -10.75 1.34
N LEU A 34 -0.49 -9.99 0.70
CA LEU A 34 -0.21 -8.58 0.44
C LEU A 34 -0.39 -7.77 1.72
N LYS A 35 0.58 -6.89 1.95
CA LYS A 35 0.82 -6.24 3.23
C LYS A 35 -0.01 -4.97 3.41
N ARG A 36 -1.29 -5.00 2.99
CA ARG A 36 -2.23 -3.87 3.08
C ARG A 36 -1.83 -2.64 2.23
N PHE A 37 -0.75 -2.77 1.46
CA PHE A 37 -0.14 -1.73 0.64
C PHE A 37 0.59 -2.39 -0.53
N ALA A 38 0.36 -1.91 -1.75
CA ALA A 38 0.97 -2.46 -2.96
C ALA A 38 1.09 -1.38 -4.04
N ARG A 39 1.92 -1.67 -5.05
CA ARG A 39 1.99 -0.91 -6.29
C ARG A 39 1.54 -1.77 -7.47
N LEU A 40 0.79 -1.15 -8.37
CA LEU A 40 0.33 -1.73 -9.62
C LEU A 40 1.00 -1.01 -10.79
N ASN A 41 1.23 -1.73 -11.88
CA ASN A 41 1.58 -1.14 -13.18
C ASN A 41 0.36 -0.44 -13.79
N ALA A 42 0.58 0.35 -14.85
CA ALA A 42 -0.48 1.07 -15.55
C ALA A 42 -1.64 0.19 -16.05
N ASN A 43 -1.35 -1.07 -16.36
CA ASN A 43 -2.34 -2.07 -16.78
C ASN A 43 -3.09 -2.74 -15.62
N GLY A 44 -2.85 -2.31 -14.37
CA GLY A 44 -3.46 -2.87 -13.16
C GLY A 44 -2.81 -4.16 -12.66
N SER A 45 -1.80 -4.71 -13.34
CA SER A 45 -1.06 -5.86 -12.83
C SER A 45 -0.18 -5.45 -11.65
N ARG A 46 0.12 -6.37 -10.74
CA ARG A 46 1.01 -6.08 -9.61
C ARG A 46 2.43 -5.76 -10.10
N ASP A 47 3.03 -4.70 -9.56
CA ASP A 47 4.47 -4.45 -9.70
C ASP A 47 5.23 -5.33 -8.70
N VAL A 48 5.82 -6.42 -9.19
CA VAL A 48 6.56 -7.38 -8.38
C VAL A 48 7.94 -6.89 -7.94
N ALA A 49 8.49 -5.87 -8.61
CA ALA A 49 9.76 -5.26 -8.23
C ALA A 49 9.58 -4.28 -7.05
N PHE A 50 8.34 -3.88 -6.76
CA PHE A 50 8.03 -3.06 -5.61
C PHE A 50 7.97 -3.91 -4.32
N ASN A 51 8.93 -3.66 -3.42
CA ASN A 51 9.00 -4.31 -2.11
C ASN A 51 8.67 -3.31 -0.99
N PRO A 52 7.38 -3.11 -0.65
CA PRO A 52 7.01 -2.20 0.42
C PRO A 52 7.33 -2.77 1.80
N VAL A 53 7.48 -1.85 2.76
CA VAL A 53 7.47 -2.16 4.19
C VAL A 53 6.15 -2.82 4.59
N GLU A 54 6.18 -3.62 5.66
CA GLU A 54 4.97 -4.23 6.19
C GLU A 54 4.24 -3.26 7.12
N PHE A 55 2.92 -3.14 6.95
CA PHE A 55 2.07 -2.43 7.92
C PHE A 55 1.26 -3.45 8.71
N ASN A 56 1.24 -3.34 10.04
CA ASN A 56 0.48 -4.26 10.89
C ASN A 56 -1.03 -3.95 10.97
N GLY A 57 -1.46 -2.84 10.36
CA GLY A 57 -2.85 -2.39 10.36
C GLY A 57 -3.24 -1.67 9.08
N THR A 58 -4.47 -1.18 9.04
CA THR A 58 -5.10 -0.67 7.82
C THR A 58 -4.40 0.59 7.31
N VAL A 59 -3.99 0.59 6.05
CA VAL A 59 -3.58 1.80 5.33
C VAL A 59 -4.84 2.51 4.84
N ARG A 60 -5.09 3.74 5.32
CA ARG A 60 -6.30 4.50 5.01
C ARG A 60 -6.08 5.59 3.95
N SER A 61 -4.87 6.11 3.85
CA SER A 61 -4.54 7.20 2.93
C SER A 61 -3.11 7.07 2.44
N THR A 62 -2.88 7.43 1.19
CA THR A 62 -1.56 7.45 0.56
C THR A 62 -1.44 8.69 -0.31
N THR A 63 -0.27 9.34 -0.32
CA THR A 63 0.02 10.42 -1.25
C THR A 63 1.45 10.31 -1.77
N VAL A 64 1.67 10.75 -3.01
CA VAL A 64 2.97 10.73 -3.68
C VAL A 64 3.53 12.14 -3.67
N GLN A 65 4.73 12.32 -3.14
CA GLN A 65 5.45 13.59 -3.12
C GLN A 65 6.13 13.85 -4.47
N ALA A 66 6.52 15.11 -4.71
CA ALA A 66 7.19 15.51 -5.95
C ALA A 66 8.54 14.82 -6.18
N ASP A 67 9.17 14.29 -5.12
CA ASP A 67 10.41 13.50 -5.18
C ASP A 67 10.16 11.98 -5.31
N ASN A 68 8.94 11.58 -5.65
CA ASN A 68 8.48 10.19 -5.77
C ASN A 68 8.45 9.38 -4.46
N LYS A 69 8.61 10.02 -3.30
CA LYS A 69 8.33 9.36 -2.01
C LYS A 69 6.84 9.18 -1.81
N ILE A 70 6.46 8.17 -1.03
CA ILE A 70 5.07 7.85 -0.73
C ILE A 70 4.85 8.05 0.76
N LEU A 71 3.97 8.98 1.12
CA LEU A 71 3.50 9.11 2.50
C LEU A 71 2.34 8.14 2.72
N VAL A 72 2.35 7.44 3.85
CA VAL A 72 1.35 6.44 4.18
C VAL A 72 0.70 6.76 5.53
N GLY A 73 -0.61 6.96 5.51
CA GLY A 73 -1.42 7.23 6.69
C GLY A 73 -2.40 6.09 6.98
N GLY A 74 -2.57 5.73 8.25
CA GLY A 74 -3.44 4.60 8.59
C GLY A 74 -3.58 4.34 10.08
N GLN A 75 -4.20 3.21 10.37
CA GLN A 75 -4.36 2.65 11.72
C GLN A 75 -3.37 1.50 11.88
N PHE A 76 -2.08 1.81 11.87
CA PHE A 76 -0.99 0.88 12.15
C PHE A 76 -0.15 1.42 13.31
N THR A 77 0.36 0.51 14.14
CA THR A 77 1.23 0.82 15.30
C THR A 77 2.65 0.34 15.08
N ASN A 78 2.87 -0.44 14.03
CA ASN A 78 4.16 -0.95 13.62
C ASN A 78 4.25 -0.89 12.09
N TYR A 79 5.40 -0.43 11.60
CA TYR A 79 5.81 -0.62 10.21
C TYR A 79 7.23 -1.19 10.20
N ASP A 80 7.48 -2.19 9.35
CA ASP A 80 8.81 -2.83 9.21
C ASP A 80 9.47 -3.28 10.53
N GLY A 81 8.68 -3.75 11.49
CA GLY A 81 9.18 -4.14 12.82
C GLY A 81 9.47 -2.97 13.76
N GLN A 82 9.43 -1.71 13.31
CA GLN A 82 9.56 -0.53 14.15
C GLN A 82 8.23 -0.19 14.84
N VAL A 83 8.22 -0.23 16.17
CA VAL A 83 7.11 0.26 17.00
C VAL A 83 7.28 1.77 17.14
N ASN A 84 6.51 2.57 16.40
CA ASN A 84 6.50 4.02 16.57
C ASN A 84 5.16 4.46 17.18
N LEU A 85 5.23 5.00 18.39
CA LEU A 85 4.11 5.55 19.18
C LEU A 85 3.57 6.90 18.67
N GLY A 86 3.86 7.30 17.42
CA GLY A 86 3.29 8.54 16.89
C GLY A 86 3.87 9.01 15.55
N ARG A 87 2.99 9.00 14.54
CA ARG A 87 2.96 9.84 13.31
C ARG A 87 3.93 9.52 12.14
N ILE A 88 3.25 9.36 10.99
CA ILE A 88 3.58 9.59 9.56
C ILE A 88 5.05 9.34 9.14
N ALA A 89 5.23 8.25 8.40
CA ALA A 89 6.24 8.15 7.34
C ALA A 89 5.56 8.32 5.97
#